data_AF-A0A662XG42-F1
#
_entry.id   AF-A0A662XG42-F1
#
_cell.length_a   1.000
_cell.length_b   1.000
_cell.length_c   1.000
_cell.angle_alpha   90.00
_cell.angle_beta   90.00
_cell.angle_gamma   90.00
#
_symmetry.space_group_name_H-M   'P 1'
#
loop_
_entity.id
_entity.type
_entity.pdbx_description
1 polymer ?
#
loop_
_entity_poly.entity_id
_entity_poly.type
_entity_poly.pdbx_seq_one_letter_code
_entity_poly.pdbx_strand_id
1 'polypeptide(L)'
;FEMQLLLHPNFKNPDGALKKVTIKANMQVGASQQVATRHYTKVRRSVIDGVRSIIAAVDTHPTSTDIVAPPPAAVFSEDLMELFSETADEVTPSPVETQTAIHEQRINEALDRWLTTPTSLRVIRPGKFESIMSFWKRQQELGNFRLLPLVARVLFSMPSSSAQIERDFGTAGRMVTPQRSSLAPYNVDMATFLSCNTSYVDITQCPKLSQSTATERLPSNVMVSIEQELDDEFGSLTNLFSNTSIDLGLSDDEGENDI
;
A
#
# COMPACT_ATOMS: atom_id res chain seq x y z
N PHE A 1 6.48 -7.56 -3.51
CA PHE A 1 6.61 -8.47 -2.34
C PHE A 1 7.55 -7.90 -1.27
N GLU A 2 8.62 -7.23 -1.70
CA GLU A 2 9.71 -6.66 -0.91
C GLU A 2 9.22 -5.56 0.04
N MET A 3 8.26 -4.74 -0.40
CA MET A 3 7.58 -3.75 0.44
C MET A 3 6.79 -4.41 1.59
N GLN A 4 6.17 -5.58 1.37
CA GLN A 4 5.49 -6.33 2.42
C GLN A 4 6.50 -6.86 3.45
N LEU A 5 7.68 -7.32 3.01
CA LEU A 5 8.77 -7.70 3.92
C LEU A 5 9.28 -6.51 4.74
N LEU A 6 9.38 -5.32 4.14
CA LEU A 6 9.78 -4.09 4.83
C LEU A 6 8.80 -3.74 5.97
N LEU A 7 7.52 -4.04 5.82
CA LEU A 7 6.50 -3.84 6.86
C LEU A 7 6.28 -5.05 7.77
N HIS A 8 7.11 -6.10 7.65
CA HIS A 8 7.03 -7.25 8.53
C HIS A 8 7.87 -7.04 9.80
N PRO A 9 7.32 -7.16 11.02
CA PRO A 9 8.05 -6.88 12.27
C PRO A 9 9.39 -7.60 12.40
N ASN A 10 9.44 -8.86 11.96
CA ASN A 10 10.63 -9.71 12.03
C ASN A 10 11.56 -9.62 10.80
N PHE A 11 11.10 -9.05 9.67
CA PHE A 11 11.84 -9.08 8.40
C PHE A 11 12.08 -7.69 7.79
N LYS A 12 11.71 -6.62 8.51
CA LYS A 12 11.86 -5.23 8.08
C LYS A 12 13.30 -4.75 7.86
N ASN A 13 14.31 -5.58 8.07
CA ASN A 13 15.72 -5.22 7.84
C ASN A 13 16.10 -5.43 6.36
N PRO A 14 16.24 -4.36 5.55
CA PRO A 14 16.61 -4.48 4.15
C PRO A 14 18.07 -4.93 3.97
N ASP A 15 18.95 -4.75 4.96
CA ASP A 15 20.33 -5.27 4.92
C ASP A 15 20.41 -6.76 5.26
N GLY A 16 19.29 -7.36 5.67
CA GLY A 16 19.16 -8.78 5.97
C GLY A 16 18.94 -9.63 4.71
N ALA A 17 17.71 -10.09 4.52
CA ALA A 17 17.38 -11.05 3.47
C ALA A 17 17.53 -10.45 2.06
N LEU A 18 17.06 -9.23 1.85
CA LEU A 18 17.08 -8.56 0.55
C LEU A 18 18.51 -8.40 0.03
N LYS A 19 19.43 -7.87 0.84
CA LYS A 19 20.85 -7.77 0.49
C LYS A 19 21.48 -9.10 0.08
N LYS A 20 21.24 -10.14 0.88
CA LYS A 20 21.77 -11.49 0.61
C LYS A 20 21.26 -12.05 -0.71
N VAL A 21 19.95 -11.91 -0.98
CA VAL A 21 19.33 -12.39 -2.22
C VAL A 21 19.86 -11.60 -3.42
N THR A 22 19.87 -10.26 -3.35
CA THR A 22 20.36 -9.43 -4.46
C THR A 22 21.83 -9.71 -4.78
N ILE A 23 22.70 -9.84 -3.77
CA ILE A 23 24.11 -10.14 -3.99
C ILE A 23 24.26 -11.53 -4.63
N LYS A 24 23.62 -12.55 -4.06
CA LYS A 24 23.72 -13.92 -4.61
C LYS A 24 23.20 -14.03 -6.04
N ALA A 25 22.07 -13.41 -6.35
CA ALA A 25 21.50 -13.41 -7.70
C ALA A 25 22.45 -12.74 -8.71
N ASN A 26 23.09 -11.62 -8.32
CA ASN A 26 24.07 -10.94 -9.17
C ASN A 26 25.35 -11.76 -9.38
N MET A 27 25.86 -12.40 -8.33
CA MET A 27 27.02 -13.28 -8.46
C MET A 27 26.74 -14.51 -9.32
N GLN A 28 25.52 -15.06 -9.28
CA GLN A 28 25.12 -16.19 -10.13
C GLN A 28 25.14 -15.88 -11.62
N VAL A 29 24.90 -14.61 -11.99
CA VAL A 29 24.99 -14.15 -13.39
C VAL A 29 26.38 -13.61 -13.75
N GLY A 30 27.37 -13.77 -12.87
CA GLY A 30 28.77 -13.41 -13.12
C GLY A 30 29.15 -11.96 -12.78
N ALA A 31 28.29 -11.18 -12.12
CA ALA A 31 28.60 -9.81 -11.75
C ALA A 31 29.63 -9.73 -10.60
N SER A 32 30.44 -8.67 -10.61
CA SER A 32 31.41 -8.40 -9.53
C SER A 32 30.72 -8.04 -8.21
N GLN A 33 31.45 -8.17 -7.09
CA GLN A 33 30.94 -7.80 -5.76
C GLN A 33 30.56 -6.31 -5.67
N GLN A 34 31.28 -5.44 -6.37
CA GLN A 34 31.01 -4.01 -6.40
C GLN A 34 29.70 -3.71 -7.13
N VAL A 35 29.50 -4.32 -8.32
CA VAL A 35 28.26 -4.21 -9.09
C VAL A 35 27.07 -4.74 -8.30
N ALA A 36 27.22 -5.93 -7.69
CA ALA A 36 26.17 -6.52 -6.84
C ALA A 36 25.76 -5.60 -5.67
N THR A 37 26.73 -4.88 -5.09
CA THR A 37 26.48 -3.92 -4.00
C THR A 37 25.77 -2.66 -4.52
N ARG A 38 26.14 -2.16 -5.71
CA ARG A 38 25.44 -1.04 -6.37
C ARG A 38 23.98 -1.40 -6.68
N HIS A 39 23.74 -2.60 -7.23
CA HIS A 39 22.40 -3.10 -7.50
C HIS A 39 21.59 -3.23 -6.21
N TYR A 40 22.17 -3.75 -5.13
CA TYR A 40 21.52 -3.78 -3.82
C TYR A 40 21.07 -2.38 -3.37
N THR A 41 21.94 -1.37 -3.47
CA THR A 41 21.58 0.01 -3.10
C THR A 41 20.41 0.53 -3.93
N LYS A 42 20.36 0.22 -5.23
CA LYS A 42 19.26 0.61 -6.12
C LYS A 42 17.94 -0.09 -5.75
N VAL A 43 17.99 -1.40 -5.49
CA VAL A 43 16.82 -2.18 -5.05
C VAL A 43 16.31 -1.68 -3.70
N ARG A 44 17.20 -1.48 -2.72
CA ARG A 44 16.85 -0.95 -1.39
C ARG A 44 16.15 0.40 -1.51
N ARG A 45 16.68 1.31 -2.34
CA ARG A 45 16.10 2.62 -2.60
C ARG A 45 14.70 2.49 -3.20
N SER A 46 14.54 1.69 -4.26
CA SER A 46 13.24 1.47 -4.91
C SER A 46 12.18 0.93 -3.95
N VAL A 47 12.53 0.00 -3.06
CA VAL A 47 11.59 -0.55 -2.07
C VAL A 47 11.17 0.50 -1.04
N ILE A 48 12.13 1.31 -0.55
CA ILE A 48 11.86 2.37 0.41
C ILE A 48 11.01 3.47 -0.23
N ASP A 49 11.37 3.92 -1.43
CA ASP A 49 10.65 4.97 -2.15
C ASP A 49 9.25 4.54 -2.55
N GLY A 50 9.05 3.27 -2.91
CA GLY A 50 7.72 2.70 -3.12
C GLY A 50 6.84 2.78 -1.86
N VAL A 51 7.38 2.42 -0.70
CA VAL A 51 6.65 2.56 0.57
C VAL A 51 6.36 4.03 0.89
N ARG A 52 7.32 4.94 0.69
CA ARG A 52 7.12 6.39 0.89
C ARG A 52 6.00 6.94 0.01
N SER A 53 5.98 6.55 -1.26
CA SER A 53 4.95 6.98 -2.20
C SER A 53 3.55 6.51 -1.75
N ILE A 54 3.43 5.27 -1.26
CA ILE A 54 2.16 4.80 -0.67
C ILE A 54 1.82 5.57 0.61
N ILE A 55 2.80 5.88 1.47
CA ILE A 55 2.57 6.72 2.67
C ILE A 55 1.98 8.07 2.28
N ALA A 56 2.56 8.74 1.28
CA ALA A 56 2.08 10.03 0.78
C ALA A 56 0.65 9.91 0.23
N ALA A 57 0.36 8.86 -0.53
CA ALA A 57 -0.97 8.63 -1.10
C ALA A 57 -2.05 8.32 -0.05
N VAL A 58 -1.71 7.69 1.09
CA VAL A 58 -2.69 7.42 2.16
C VAL A 58 -2.80 8.56 3.18
N ASP A 59 -1.95 9.58 3.11
CA ASP A 59 -2.00 10.73 4.02
C ASP A 59 -2.94 11.82 3.49
N THR A 60 -4.26 11.56 3.61
CA THR A 60 -5.32 12.47 3.15
C THR A 60 -5.44 13.77 3.96
N HIS A 61 -4.77 13.84 5.12
CA HIS A 61 -4.70 15.01 5.98
C HIS A 61 -3.27 15.17 6.50
N PRO A 62 -2.37 15.80 5.71
CA PRO A 62 -1.08 16.24 6.21
C PRO A 62 -1.39 17.31 7.27
N THR A 63 -1.46 16.92 8.54
CA THR A 63 -1.87 17.80 9.62
C THR A 63 -0.95 19.02 9.63
N SER A 64 -1.44 20.16 9.16
CA SER A 64 -0.90 21.46 9.59
C SER A 64 -1.05 21.44 11.10
N THR A 65 0.06 21.41 11.82
CA THR A 65 0.06 21.78 13.23
C THR A 65 -0.20 23.28 13.28
N ASP A 66 -1.41 23.69 12.94
CA ASP A 66 -1.92 24.98 13.34
C ASP A 66 -2.24 24.81 14.83
N ILE A 67 -1.25 25.11 15.65
CA ILE A 67 -1.50 25.51 17.03
C ILE A 67 -2.20 26.86 16.91
N VAL A 68 -3.50 26.85 16.58
CA VAL A 68 -4.35 28.02 16.83
C VAL A 68 -4.54 28.03 18.33
N ALA A 69 -3.63 28.73 19.02
CA ALA A 69 -3.91 29.14 20.38
C ALA A 69 -5.29 29.82 20.37
N PRO A 70 -6.22 29.45 21.27
CA PRO A 70 -7.49 30.16 21.36
C PRO A 70 -7.17 31.65 21.52
N PRO A 71 -7.83 32.55 20.76
CA PRO A 71 -7.51 33.97 20.81
C PRO A 71 -7.59 34.40 22.28
N PRO A 72 -6.54 35.03 22.83
CA PRO A 72 -6.60 35.53 24.19
C PRO A 72 -7.82 36.46 24.25
N ALA A 73 -8.70 36.24 25.22
CA ALA A 73 -9.82 37.14 25.46
C ALA A 73 -9.25 38.56 25.56
N ALA A 74 -9.53 39.40 24.57
CA ALA A 74 -8.88 40.69 24.40
C ALA A 74 -9.25 41.59 25.58
N VAL A 75 -8.27 41.86 26.46
CA VAL A 75 -8.35 42.89 27.50
C VAL A 75 -7.22 43.91 27.26
N PHE A 76 -7.04 44.31 26.00
CA PHE A 76 -6.05 45.32 25.63
C PHE A 76 -6.73 46.53 24.97
N SER A 77 -6.18 47.71 25.22
CA SER A 77 -6.61 48.99 24.67
C SER A 77 -6.53 48.99 23.15
N GLU A 78 -7.47 49.68 22.48
CA GLU A 78 -7.54 49.82 21.01
C GLU A 78 -6.21 50.33 20.42
N ASP A 79 -5.54 51.25 21.12
CA ASP A 79 -4.23 51.79 20.74
C ASP A 79 -3.08 50.76 20.76
N LEU A 80 -3.18 49.73 21.61
CA LEU A 80 -2.21 48.62 21.64
C LEU A 80 -2.49 47.61 20.52
N MET A 81 -3.75 47.47 20.13
CA MET A 81 -4.15 46.58 19.04
C MET A 81 -3.65 47.10 17.69
N GLU A 82 -3.64 48.42 17.51
CA GLU A 82 -3.10 49.09 16.32
C GLU A 82 -1.57 48.92 16.18
N LEU A 83 -0.84 48.87 17.30
CA LEU A 83 0.61 48.64 17.33
C LEU A 83 1.00 47.19 16.95
N PHE A 84 0.13 46.22 17.22
CA PHE A 84 0.36 44.80 16.89
C PHE A 84 -0.33 44.33 15.60
N SER A 85 -1.29 45.09 15.06
CA SER A 85 -1.90 44.79 13.75
C SER A 85 -0.88 44.84 12.61
N GLU A 86 0.17 45.65 12.73
CA GLU A 86 1.28 45.69 11.76
C GLU A 86 2.12 44.41 11.76
N THR A 87 2.11 43.64 12.87
CA THR A 87 2.79 42.34 12.99
C THR A 87 1.85 41.14 12.78
N ALA A 88 0.53 41.37 12.78
CA ALA A 88 -0.47 40.31 12.62
C ALA A 88 -0.72 39.95 11.14
N ASP A 89 -0.38 40.85 10.21
CA ASP A 89 -0.44 40.61 8.76
C ASP A 89 0.70 39.70 8.24
N GLU A 90 1.62 39.26 9.11
CA GLU A 90 2.72 38.36 8.76
C GLU A 90 2.42 36.88 9.08
N VAL A 91 1.15 36.48 9.10
CA VAL A 91 0.76 35.06 8.98
C VAL A 91 0.46 34.75 7.52
N THR A 92 1.43 35.03 6.65
CA THR A 92 1.43 34.45 5.30
C THR A 92 1.51 32.93 5.45
N PRO A 93 0.61 32.14 4.83
CA PRO A 93 0.75 30.69 4.81
C PRO A 93 2.14 30.36 4.28
N SER A 94 2.88 29.55 5.03
CA SER A 94 4.22 29.10 4.66
C SER A 94 4.23 28.64 3.19
N PRO A 95 5.24 29.01 2.38
CA PRO A 95 5.28 28.66 0.97
C PRO A 95 4.99 27.18 0.77
N VAL A 96 4.21 26.83 -0.27
CA VAL A 96 3.80 25.45 -0.57
C VAL A 96 5.00 24.49 -0.55
N GLU A 97 6.15 24.94 -1.06
CA GLU A 97 7.43 24.19 -1.04
C GLU A 97 7.90 23.83 0.37
N THR A 98 7.70 24.72 1.34
CA THR A 98 8.06 24.49 2.75
C THR A 98 7.12 23.47 3.39
N GLN A 99 5.82 23.50 3.06
CA GLN A 99 4.86 22.50 3.53
C GLN A 99 5.14 21.10 2.95
N THR A 100 5.48 21.00 1.67
CA THR A 100 5.88 19.73 1.05
C THR A 100 7.14 19.16 1.69
N ALA A 101 8.18 19.98 1.91
CA ALA A 101 9.41 19.55 2.56
C ALA A 101 9.17 19.04 4.00
N ILE A 102 8.34 19.75 4.78
CA ILE A 102 7.94 19.32 6.13
C ILE A 102 7.18 17.99 6.08
N HIS A 103 6.29 17.82 5.11
CA HIS A 103 5.53 16.57 4.94
C HIS A 103 6.45 15.39 4.62
N GLU A 104 7.37 15.54 3.67
CA GLU A 104 8.36 14.53 3.33
C GLU A 104 9.26 14.17 4.52
N GLN A 105 9.67 15.18 5.30
CA GLN A 105 10.46 14.96 6.50
C GLN A 105 9.70 14.08 7.52
N ARG A 106 8.41 14.35 7.76
CA ARG A 106 7.59 13.54 8.68
C ARG A 106 7.44 12.10 8.20
N ILE A 107 7.29 11.89 6.89
CA ILE A 107 7.26 10.54 6.31
C ILE A 107 8.58 9.82 6.57
N ASN A 108 9.70 10.50 6.36
CA ASN A 108 11.04 9.96 6.59
C ASN A 108 11.27 9.60 8.06
N GLU A 109 10.88 10.48 8.98
CA GLU A 109 10.98 10.23 10.43
C GLU A 109 10.12 9.03 10.85
N ALA A 110 8.89 8.92 10.34
CA ALA A 110 8.01 7.79 10.65
C ALA A 110 8.59 6.46 10.16
N LEU A 111 9.18 6.45 8.96
CA LEU A 111 9.79 5.26 8.38
C LEU A 111 11.11 4.90 9.08
N ASP A 112 11.96 5.88 9.40
CA ASP A 112 13.20 5.66 10.12
C ASP A 112 12.93 5.13 11.54
N ARG A 113 11.96 5.71 12.24
CA ARG A 113 11.46 5.20 13.52
C ARG A 113 11.00 3.75 13.37
N TRP A 114 10.29 3.40 12.30
CA TRP A 114 9.89 2.02 12.06
C TRP A 114 11.08 1.08 11.87
N LEU A 115 12.07 1.46 11.07
CA LEU A 115 13.23 0.62 10.78
C LEU A 115 14.13 0.43 12.00
N THR A 116 14.24 1.44 12.86
CA THR A 116 15.10 1.43 14.04
C THR A 116 14.43 0.82 15.28
N THR A 117 13.11 0.94 15.43
CA THR A 117 12.40 0.44 16.61
C THR A 117 12.40 -1.10 16.64
N PRO A 118 12.91 -1.77 17.69
CA PRO A 118 12.77 -3.21 17.82
C PRO A 118 11.29 -3.60 17.98
N THR A 119 10.79 -4.48 17.12
CA THR A 119 9.39 -4.94 17.18
C THR A 119 9.31 -6.42 16.92
N SER A 120 8.40 -7.09 17.64
CA SER A 120 8.11 -8.52 17.44
C SER A 120 6.61 -8.75 17.48
N LEU A 121 6.18 -9.82 16.81
CA LEU A 121 4.82 -10.33 16.92
C LEU A 121 4.56 -10.84 18.35
N ARG A 122 3.42 -10.48 18.93
CA ARG A 122 2.97 -11.00 20.21
C ARG A 122 2.64 -12.49 20.11
N VAL A 123 3.03 -13.23 21.14
CA VAL A 123 2.60 -14.62 21.33
C VAL A 123 1.17 -14.60 21.89
N ILE A 124 0.22 -15.19 21.17
CA ILE A 124 -1.16 -15.36 21.66
C ILE A 124 -1.26 -16.62 22.53
N ARG A 125 -0.59 -17.69 22.10
CA ARG A 125 -0.47 -18.98 22.81
C ARG A 125 0.89 -19.59 22.47
N PRO A 126 1.39 -20.58 23.24
CA PRO A 126 2.63 -21.29 22.87
C PRO A 126 2.59 -21.76 21.41
N GLY A 127 3.57 -21.34 20.61
CA GLY A 127 3.67 -21.66 19.18
C GLY A 127 2.73 -20.88 18.24
N LYS A 128 1.87 -20.00 18.75
CA LYS A 128 0.95 -19.19 17.94
C LYS A 128 1.16 -17.70 18.18
N PHE A 129 1.61 -17.02 17.13
CA PHE A 129 1.80 -15.57 17.11
C PHE A 129 0.58 -14.84 16.55
N GLU A 130 0.48 -13.54 16.85
CA GLU A 130 -0.48 -12.66 16.18
C GLU A 130 -0.20 -12.56 14.67
N SER A 131 -1.23 -12.27 13.88
CA SER A 131 -1.05 -12.01 12.45
C SER A 131 -0.42 -10.63 12.23
N ILE A 132 0.15 -10.41 11.04
CA ILE A 132 0.74 -9.11 10.67
C ILE A 132 -0.31 -8.00 10.69
N MET A 133 -1.54 -8.30 10.26
CA MET A 133 -2.66 -7.34 10.31
C MET A 133 -3.07 -7.01 11.75
N SER A 134 -3.09 -8.02 12.64
CA SER A 134 -3.34 -7.79 14.07
C SER A 134 -2.24 -6.94 14.71
N PHE A 135 -0.97 -7.16 14.34
CA PHE A 135 0.14 -6.32 14.77
C PHE A 135 -0.06 -4.86 14.36
N TRP A 136 -0.35 -4.59 13.08
CA TRP A 136 -0.52 -3.22 12.58
C TRP A 136 -1.74 -2.52 13.18
N LYS A 137 -2.85 -3.24 13.33
CA LYS A 137 -4.04 -2.74 14.04
C LYS A 137 -3.69 -2.29 15.45
N ARG A 138 -2.95 -3.12 16.19
CA ARG A 138 -2.49 -2.78 17.54
C ARG A 138 -1.55 -1.57 17.56
N GLN A 139 -0.63 -1.46 16.61
CA GLN A 139 0.26 -0.30 16.53
C GLN A 139 -0.51 1.01 16.29
N GLN A 140 -1.60 0.93 15.51
CA GLN A 140 -2.50 2.05 15.29
C GLN A 140 -3.26 2.43 16.56
N GLU A 141 -3.85 1.45 17.25
CA GLU A 141 -4.61 1.65 18.50
C GLU A 141 -3.75 2.22 19.62
N LEU A 142 -2.46 1.85 19.68
CA LEU A 142 -1.50 2.40 20.64
C LEU A 142 -0.96 3.78 20.27
N GLY A 143 -1.33 4.33 19.10
CA GLY A 143 -0.82 5.60 18.61
C GLY A 143 0.67 5.58 18.24
N ASN A 144 1.28 4.41 18.08
CA ASN A 144 2.72 4.30 17.79
C ASN A 144 3.07 4.72 16.36
N PHE A 145 2.14 4.47 15.43
CA PHE A 145 2.26 4.79 14.01
C PHE A 145 0.88 5.14 13.44
N ARG A 146 0.77 6.29 12.77
CA ARG A 146 -0.47 6.75 12.12
C ARG A 146 -0.64 6.18 10.72
N LEU A 147 0.39 6.35 9.87
CA LEU A 147 0.31 6.07 8.43
C LEU A 147 0.72 4.64 8.07
N LEU A 148 1.74 4.07 8.70
CA LEU A 148 2.22 2.72 8.37
C LEU A 148 1.16 1.60 8.49
N PRO A 149 0.22 1.62 9.46
CA PRO A 149 -0.88 0.67 9.48
C PRO A 149 -1.78 0.75 8.23
N LEU A 150 -1.99 1.95 7.67
CA LEU A 150 -2.76 2.13 6.44
C LEU A 150 -2.02 1.56 5.24
N VAL A 151 -0.71 1.85 5.13
CA VAL A 151 0.15 1.27 4.10
C VAL A 151 0.19 -0.25 4.18
N ALA A 152 0.25 -0.80 5.39
CA ALA A 152 0.18 -2.24 5.58
C ALA A 152 -1.14 -2.83 5.07
N ARG A 153 -2.27 -2.16 5.30
CA ARG A 153 -3.57 -2.62 4.77
C ARG A 153 -3.58 -2.66 3.24
N VAL A 154 -3.00 -1.65 2.58
CA VAL A 154 -2.88 -1.60 1.11
C VAL A 154 -1.96 -2.70 0.61
N LEU A 155 -0.76 -2.83 1.18
CA LEU A 155 0.23 -3.79 0.69
C LEU A 155 -0.18 -5.24 0.94
N PHE A 156 -0.78 -5.54 2.10
CA PHE A 156 -1.14 -6.92 2.47
C PHE A 156 -2.53 -7.34 1.97
N SER A 157 -3.33 -6.45 1.41
CA SER A 157 -4.54 -6.85 0.66
C SER A 157 -4.18 -7.40 -0.74
N MET A 158 -2.98 -7.09 -1.23
CA MET A 158 -2.50 -7.57 -2.52
C MET A 158 -1.82 -8.94 -2.39
N PRO A 159 -2.36 -9.99 -3.05
CA PRO A 159 -1.71 -11.29 -3.07
C PRO A 159 -0.40 -11.20 -3.86
N SER A 160 0.64 -11.89 -3.37
CA SER A 160 1.93 -11.98 -4.07
C SER A 160 1.95 -12.97 -5.23
N SER A 161 0.83 -13.67 -5.49
CA SER A 161 0.72 -14.73 -6.49
C SER A 161 -0.68 -14.79 -7.09
N SER A 162 -0.75 -15.13 -8.39
CA SER A 162 -1.98 -15.48 -9.11
C SER A 162 -2.54 -16.85 -8.74
N ALA A 163 -1.83 -17.67 -7.95
CA ALA A 163 -2.26 -19.03 -7.63
C ALA A 163 -3.64 -19.11 -6.96
N GLN A 164 -4.08 -18.04 -6.29
CA GLN A 164 -5.43 -17.97 -5.73
C GLN A 164 -6.49 -17.83 -6.83
N ILE A 165 -6.32 -16.89 -7.74
CA ILE A 165 -7.25 -16.71 -8.86
C ILE A 165 -7.21 -17.90 -9.82
N GLU A 166 -6.06 -18.57 -9.99
CA GLU A 166 -5.95 -19.81 -10.77
C GLU A 166 -6.75 -20.96 -10.17
N ARG A 167 -6.78 -21.09 -8.83
CA ARG A 167 -7.62 -22.08 -8.14
C ARG A 167 -9.10 -21.78 -8.30
N ASP A 168 -9.47 -20.50 -8.25
CA ASP A 168 -10.85 -20.05 -8.46
C ASP A 168 -11.29 -20.33 -9.90
N PHE A 169 -10.44 -20.03 -10.90
CA PHE A 169 -10.68 -20.37 -12.31
C PHE A 169 -10.70 -21.87 -12.56
N GLY A 170 -9.87 -22.67 -11.89
CA GLY A 170 -9.92 -24.13 -11.98
C GLY A 170 -11.26 -24.69 -11.49
N THR A 171 -11.82 -24.09 -10.44
CA THR A 171 -13.14 -24.44 -9.90
C THR A 171 -14.25 -24.02 -10.86
N ALA A 172 -14.20 -22.79 -11.38
CA ALA A 172 -15.13 -22.29 -12.39
C ALA A 172 -15.05 -23.07 -13.73
N GLY A 173 -13.85 -23.56 -14.08
CA GLY A 173 -13.59 -24.39 -15.26
C GLY A 173 -14.49 -25.61 -15.35
N ARG A 174 -14.91 -26.17 -14.20
CA ARG A 174 -15.84 -27.31 -14.14
C ARG A 174 -17.25 -26.94 -14.63
N MET A 175 -17.64 -25.67 -14.53
CA MET A 175 -18.94 -25.15 -14.99
C MET A 175 -18.99 -24.86 -16.49
N VAL A 176 -17.83 -24.77 -17.14
CA VAL A 176 -17.67 -24.46 -18.57
C VAL A 176 -17.14 -25.65 -19.38
N THR A 177 -17.19 -26.86 -18.82
CA THR A 177 -16.75 -28.09 -19.51
C THR A 177 -17.65 -28.41 -20.71
N PRO A 178 -17.11 -29.04 -21.78
CA PRO A 178 -17.88 -29.40 -22.99
C PRO A 178 -19.14 -30.23 -22.70
N GLN A 179 -19.10 -31.06 -21.66
CA GLN A 179 -20.21 -31.92 -21.22
C GLN A 179 -21.32 -31.16 -20.44
N ARG A 180 -21.06 -29.92 -20.01
CA ARG A 180 -22.03 -28.98 -19.40
C ARG A 180 -21.99 -27.63 -20.13
N SER A 181 -22.22 -27.66 -21.43
CA SER A 181 -22.12 -26.51 -22.34
C SER A 181 -23.30 -25.52 -22.28
N SER A 182 -24.00 -25.39 -21.16
CA SER A 182 -25.26 -24.61 -21.12
C SER A 182 -25.42 -23.69 -19.90
N LEU A 183 -24.33 -23.13 -19.38
CA LEU A 183 -24.42 -21.98 -18.47
C LEU A 183 -24.04 -20.71 -19.23
N ALA A 184 -24.94 -19.73 -19.21
CA ALA A 184 -24.62 -18.40 -19.72
C ALA A 184 -23.48 -17.77 -18.91
N PRO A 185 -22.60 -16.94 -19.52
CA PRO A 185 -21.42 -16.38 -18.85
C PRO A 185 -21.72 -15.71 -17.50
N TYR A 186 -22.80 -14.94 -17.42
CA TYR A 186 -23.21 -14.26 -16.20
C TYR A 186 -23.59 -15.19 -15.03
N ASN A 187 -24.08 -16.39 -15.34
CA ASN A 187 -24.35 -17.41 -14.34
C ASN A 187 -23.06 -18.03 -13.81
N VAL A 188 -22.03 -18.16 -14.67
CA VAL A 188 -20.70 -18.61 -14.26
C VAL A 188 -20.06 -17.58 -13.33
N ASP A 189 -20.13 -16.30 -13.69
CA ASP A 189 -19.58 -15.21 -12.88
C ASP A 189 -20.25 -15.13 -11.51
N MET A 190 -21.59 -15.13 -11.48
CA MET A 190 -22.36 -15.07 -10.24
C MET A 190 -22.12 -16.30 -9.36
N ALA A 191 -22.09 -17.51 -9.94
CA ALA A 191 -21.82 -18.73 -9.20
C ALA A 191 -20.39 -18.74 -8.62
N THR A 192 -19.41 -18.24 -9.38
CA THR A 192 -18.03 -18.10 -8.93
C THR A 192 -17.94 -17.10 -7.78
N PHE A 193 -18.55 -15.91 -7.93
CA PHE A 193 -18.59 -14.90 -6.89
C PHE A 193 -19.19 -15.43 -5.58
N LEU A 194 -20.35 -16.08 -5.64
CA LEU A 194 -21.00 -16.66 -4.46
C LEU A 194 -20.16 -17.78 -3.84
N SER A 195 -19.56 -18.65 -4.66
CA SER A 195 -18.68 -19.74 -4.19
C SER A 195 -17.44 -19.21 -3.45
N CYS A 196 -16.83 -18.13 -3.94
CA CYS A 196 -15.67 -17.50 -3.30
C CYS A 196 -16.04 -16.75 -2.01
N ASN A 197 -17.31 -16.40 -1.82
CA ASN A 197 -17.80 -15.56 -0.71
C ASN A 197 -18.79 -16.29 0.22
N THR A 198 -18.74 -17.62 0.29
CA THR A 198 -19.66 -18.45 1.12
C THR A 198 -19.62 -18.13 2.61
N SER A 199 -18.54 -17.52 3.10
CA SER A 199 -18.45 -17.00 4.48
C SER A 199 -19.33 -15.78 4.74
N TYR A 200 -19.71 -15.05 3.68
CA TYR A 200 -20.53 -13.85 3.74
C TYR A 200 -21.98 -14.10 3.29
N VAL A 201 -22.19 -15.12 2.45
CA VAL A 201 -23.50 -15.45 1.89
C VAL A 201 -23.80 -16.93 2.12
N ASP A 202 -24.83 -17.20 2.93
CA ASP A 202 -25.42 -18.53 3.05
C ASP A 202 -26.61 -18.65 2.08
N ILE A 203 -26.37 -19.24 0.91
CA ILE A 203 -27.38 -19.44 -0.14
C ILE A 203 -28.55 -20.29 0.37
N THR A 204 -28.34 -21.12 1.40
CA THR A 204 -29.41 -21.96 1.97
C THR A 204 -30.44 -21.14 2.74
N GLN A 205 -30.09 -19.92 3.14
CA GLN A 205 -30.99 -18.97 3.82
C GLN A 205 -31.75 -18.07 2.83
N CYS A 206 -31.45 -18.14 1.53
CA CYS A 206 -32.15 -17.35 0.54
C CYS A 206 -33.53 -17.95 0.20
N PRO A 207 -34.64 -17.18 0.29
CA PRO A 207 -35.95 -17.67 -0.08
C PRO A 207 -35.99 -18.00 -1.57
N LYS A 208 -36.63 -19.13 -1.92
CA LYS A 208 -36.84 -19.50 -3.33
C LYS A 208 -37.66 -18.42 -4.02
N LEU A 209 -37.11 -17.88 -5.11
CA LEU A 209 -37.85 -16.98 -6.00
C LEU A 209 -38.96 -17.76 -6.71
N SER A 210 -40.14 -17.15 -6.85
CA SER A 210 -41.17 -17.64 -7.75
C SER A 210 -40.71 -17.46 -9.21
N GLN A 211 -41.25 -18.28 -10.13
CA GLN A 211 -40.88 -18.19 -11.55
C GLN A 211 -41.11 -16.79 -12.15
N SER A 212 -42.18 -16.10 -11.76
CA SER A 212 -42.50 -14.75 -12.24
C SER A 212 -41.42 -13.74 -11.84
N THR A 213 -40.96 -13.80 -10.58
CA THR A 213 -40.00 -12.87 -10.00
C THR A 213 -38.57 -13.17 -10.43
N ALA A 214 -38.26 -14.43 -10.77
CA ALA A 214 -36.94 -14.83 -11.24
C ALA A 214 -36.56 -14.16 -12.57
N THR A 215 -37.51 -14.06 -13.51
CA THR A 215 -37.31 -13.37 -14.80
C THR A 215 -37.05 -11.87 -14.66
N GLU A 216 -37.60 -11.23 -13.63
CA GLU A 216 -37.42 -9.80 -13.35
C GLU A 216 -36.13 -9.50 -12.56
N ARG A 217 -35.54 -10.51 -11.92
CA ARG A 217 -34.36 -10.40 -11.04
C ARG A 217 -33.09 -10.97 -11.67
N LEU A 218 -33.07 -11.15 -12.99
CA LEU A 218 -31.87 -11.58 -13.70
C LEU A 218 -30.77 -10.53 -13.46
N PRO A 219 -29.60 -10.92 -12.92
CA PRO A 219 -28.49 -10.00 -12.79
C PRO A 219 -28.11 -9.52 -14.19
N SER A 220 -28.28 -8.23 -14.46
CA SER A 220 -27.57 -7.60 -15.57
C SER A 220 -26.09 -7.74 -15.25
N ASN A 221 -25.29 -8.29 -16.16
CA ASN A 221 -23.84 -8.32 -16.01
C ASN A 221 -23.40 -6.96 -15.49
N VAL A 222 -22.80 -6.93 -14.30
CA VAL A 222 -22.21 -5.70 -13.82
C VAL A 222 -20.97 -5.53 -14.69
N MET A 223 -21.15 -4.88 -15.84
CA MET A 223 -20.06 -4.23 -16.54
C MET A 223 -19.62 -3.10 -15.63
N VAL A 224 -18.83 -3.44 -14.60
CA VAL A 224 -18.00 -2.44 -13.95
C VAL A 224 -17.07 -2.01 -15.06
N SER A 225 -17.34 -0.88 -15.68
CA SER A 225 -16.30 -0.22 -16.46
C SER A 225 -15.18 0.01 -15.46
N ILE A 226 -14.13 -0.81 -15.55
CA ILE A 226 -12.84 -0.54 -14.89
C ILE A 226 -12.20 0.71 -15.54
N GLU A 227 -12.86 1.31 -16.53
CA GLU A 227 -12.77 2.73 -16.87
C GLU A 227 -13.59 3.59 -15.88
N GLN A 228 -13.46 3.34 -14.58
CA GLN A 228 -13.45 4.51 -13.71
C GLN A 228 -12.07 5.09 -13.96
N GLU A 229 -12.04 6.29 -14.56
CA GLU A 229 -10.91 7.21 -14.37
C GLU A 229 -10.49 7.02 -12.92
N LEU A 230 -9.42 6.29 -12.70
CA LEU A 230 -8.80 6.24 -11.39
C LEU A 230 -8.51 7.71 -11.16
N ASP A 231 -9.23 8.35 -10.23
CA ASP A 231 -8.92 9.71 -9.80
C ASP A 231 -7.39 9.81 -9.75
N ASP A 232 -6.81 10.88 -10.29
CA ASP A 232 -5.36 11.00 -10.51
C ASP A 232 -4.53 10.55 -9.28
N GLU A 233 -5.12 10.65 -8.08
CA GLU A 233 -4.67 10.12 -6.80
C GLU A 233 -4.45 8.58 -6.72
N PHE A 234 -5.39 7.75 -7.19
CA PHE A 234 -5.25 6.28 -7.24
C PHE A 234 -4.61 5.77 -8.53
N GLY A 235 -4.71 6.53 -9.63
CA GLY A 235 -3.99 6.26 -10.88
C GLY A 235 -2.47 6.23 -10.67
N SER A 236 -1.96 7.08 -9.77
CA SER A 236 -0.55 7.07 -9.36
C SER A 236 -0.11 5.74 -8.73
N LEU A 237 -1.02 5.00 -8.09
CA LEU A 237 -0.71 3.74 -7.43
C LEU A 237 -0.57 2.56 -8.40
N THR A 238 -1.22 2.57 -9.56
CA THR A 238 -1.11 1.44 -10.52
C THR A 238 0.28 1.29 -11.11
N ASN A 239 1.03 2.39 -11.24
CA ASN A 239 2.44 2.37 -11.66
C ASN A 239 3.36 1.76 -10.58
N LEU A 240 3.03 1.92 -9.29
CA LEU A 240 3.78 1.31 -8.18
C LEU A 240 3.65 -0.22 -8.13
N PHE A 241 2.57 -0.76 -8.70
CA PHE A 241 2.23 -2.18 -8.67
C PHE A 241 2.36 -2.88 -10.02
N SER A 242 2.74 -2.15 -11.08
CA SER A 242 3.03 -2.72 -12.39
C SER A 242 4.35 -3.51 -12.37
N ASN A 243 4.40 -4.62 -13.11
CA ASN A 243 5.57 -5.51 -13.26
C ASN A 243 6.76 -4.88 -14.01
N THR A 244 6.88 -3.55 -14.05
CA THR A 244 8.03 -2.88 -14.65
C THR A 244 9.29 -3.32 -13.92
N SER A 245 10.21 -3.97 -14.64
CA SER A 245 11.47 -4.39 -14.05
C SER A 245 12.24 -3.16 -13.59
N ILE A 246 12.89 -3.26 -12.44
CA ILE A 246 13.89 -2.28 -12.05
C ILE A 246 15.01 -2.42 -13.08
N ASP A 247 15.15 -1.43 -13.97
CA ASP A 247 16.33 -1.36 -14.83
C ASP A 247 17.55 -1.27 -13.92
N LEU A 248 18.39 -2.29 -13.88
CA LEU A 248 19.58 -2.29 -13.03
C LEU A 248 20.80 -1.75 -13.79
N GLY A 249 20.72 -1.55 -15.11
CA GLY A 249 21.83 -1.12 -15.95
C GLY A 249 22.99 -2.11 -15.90
N LEU A 250 23.10 -2.98 -16.91
CA LEU A 250 24.32 -3.77 -17.12
C LEU A 250 25.19 -3.03 -18.15
N SER A 251 26.00 -2.09 -17.72
CA SER A 251 27.10 -1.56 -18.54
C SER A 251 28.26 -1.15 -17.65
N ASP A 252 29.36 -1.88 -17.82
CA ASP A 252 30.70 -1.35 -17.62
C ASP A 252 30.92 -0.32 -18.73
N ASP A 253 30.80 0.96 -18.39
CA ASP A 253 31.49 2.00 -19.13
C ASP A 253 32.59 2.50 -18.18
N GLU A 254 33.57 1.64 -17.93
CA GLU A 254 34.89 2.14 -17.59
C GLU A 254 35.41 2.77 -18.86
N GLY A 255 35.22 4.09 -18.98
CA GLY A 255 35.86 4.87 -20.02
C GLY A 255 37.34 4.56 -20.02
N GLU A 256 37.80 3.91 -21.09
CA GLU A 256 39.19 3.90 -21.52
C GLU A 256 39.65 5.36 -21.60
N ASN A 257 40.31 5.83 -20.55
CA ASN A 257 41.23 6.94 -20.65
C ASN A 257 42.40 6.46 -21.49
N ASP A 258 42.24 6.50 -22.80
CA ASP A 258 43.36 6.45 -23.73
C ASP A 258 44.24 7.68 -23.51
N ILE A 259 45.54 7.39 -23.52
CA ILE A 259 46.72 8.22 -23.21
C ILE A 259 46.83 9.44 -24.13
#